data_AF-A0A6H1ZFG5-F1
#
_entry.id   AF-A0A6H1ZFG5-F1
#
_cell.length_a   1.000
_cell.length_b   1.000
_cell.length_c   1.000
_cell.angle_alpha   90.00
_cell.angle_beta   90.00
_cell.angle_gamma   90.00
#
_symmetry.space_group_name_H-M   'P 1'
#
loop_
_entity.id
_entity.type
_entity.pdbx_description
1 polymer ?
#
loop_
_entity_poly.entity_id
_entity_poly.type
_entity_poly.pdbx_seq_one_letter_code
_entity_poly.pdbx_strand_id
1 'polypeptide(L)' 'QYLTIVAETTNLTITDTDANTANTVDLAGTSTNWVGADDKTLTLIFNGTKWQEVSRSSN' A
#
# COMPACT_ATOMS: atom_id res chain seq x y z
N GLN A 1 13.57 4.96 -1.93
CA GLN A 1 13.49 4.25 -0.63
C GLN A 1 12.39 3.22 -0.73
N TYR A 2 12.57 2.01 -0.19
CA TYR A 2 11.53 0.98 -0.17
C TYR A 2 10.97 0.80 1.23
N LEU A 3 9.67 0.51 1.31
CA LEU A 3 8.96 0.12 2.51
C LEU A 3 8.18 -1.18 2.21
N THR A 4 8.40 -2.21 3.02
CA THR A 4 7.64 -3.45 2.96
C THR A 4 6.80 -3.59 4.21
N ILE A 5 5.50 -3.83 4.02
CA ILE A 5 4.53 -4.08 5.08
C ILE A 5 4.11 -5.54 4.99
N VAL A 6 4.33 -6.27 6.07
CA VAL A 6 3.86 -7.65 6.25
C VAL A 6 2.72 -7.59 7.25
N ALA A 7 1.50 -7.85 6.77
CA ALA A 7 0.32 -7.83 7.59
C ALA A 7 0.03 -9.25 8.11
N GLU A 8 0.35 -9.46 9.39
CA GLU A 8 0.15 -10.74 10.09
C GLU A 8 -1.24 -10.85 10.77
N THR A 9 -2.06 -9.79 10.69
CA THR A 9 -3.40 -9.76 11.27
C THR A 9 -4.36 -8.95 10.41
N THR A 10 -5.66 -9.18 10.58
CA THR A 10 -6.76 -8.53 9.85
C THR A 10 -7.00 -7.05 10.20
N ASN A 11 -6.36 -6.49 11.23
CA ASN A 11 -6.69 -5.14 11.74
C ASN A 11 -5.89 -4.00 11.10
N LEU A 12 -5.26 -4.23 9.94
CA LEU A 12 -4.59 -3.17 9.18
C LEU A 12 -5.50 -2.63 8.07
N THR A 13 -5.61 -1.31 8.02
CA THR A 13 -6.17 -0.58 6.88
C THR A 13 -5.14 0.41 6.37
N ILE A 14 -4.81 0.34 5.08
CA ILE A 14 -4.04 1.37 4.38
C ILE A 14 -4.99 2.10 3.45
N THR A 15 -5.05 3.41 3.62
CA THR A 15 -5.91 4.26 2.79
C THR A 15 -5.18 4.74 1.56
N ASP A 16 -5.76 4.44 0.40
CA ASP A 16 -5.36 5.06 -0.85
C ASP A 16 -6.23 6.29 -1.08
N THR A 17 -5.61 7.40 -1.43
CA THR A 17 -6.36 8.63 -1.74
C THR A 17 -6.88 8.63 -3.18
N ASP A 18 -6.50 7.63 -4.00
CA ASP A 18 -6.76 7.47 -5.45
C ASP A 18 -6.38 8.72 -6.27
N ALA A 19 -5.59 9.59 -5.64
CA ALA A 19 -5.20 10.89 -6.12
C ALA A 19 -3.68 10.91 -6.16
N ASN A 20 -3.14 11.28 -7.32
CA ASN A 20 -1.70 11.45 -7.52
C ASN A 20 -1.22 12.75 -6.85
N THR A 21 -1.28 12.79 -5.52
CA THR A 21 -0.92 13.95 -4.69
C THR A 21 0.31 13.64 -3.85
N ALA A 22 0.94 14.70 -3.33
CA ALA A 22 2.10 14.56 -2.45
C ALA A 22 1.70 14.04 -1.07
N ASN A 23 2.63 13.33 -0.43
CA ASN A 23 2.51 12.81 0.93
C ASN A 23 1.35 11.80 1.11
N THR A 24 1.02 11.04 0.07
CA THR A 24 0.00 9.97 0.10
C THR A 24 0.59 8.60 -0.21
N VAL A 25 -0.24 7.56 -0.01
CA VAL A 25 -0.04 6.22 -0.56
C VAL A 25 -0.91 6.12 -1.81
N ASP A 26 -0.35 5.56 -2.87
CA ASP A 26 -0.96 5.32 -4.18
C ASP A 26 -0.85 3.82 -4.49
N LEU A 27 -1.94 3.10 -4.31
CA LEU A 27 -2.02 1.66 -4.56
C LEU A 27 -2.33 1.39 -6.04
N ALA A 28 -1.91 0.23 -6.53
CA ALA A 28 -2.08 -0.07 -7.95
C ALA A 28 -3.52 -0.53 -8.27
N GLY A 29 -3.98 -0.16 -9.47
CA GLY A 29 -5.26 -0.61 -10.04
C GLY A 29 -6.46 0.17 -9.49
N THR A 30 -7.58 -0.51 -9.24
CA THR A 30 -8.80 0.09 -8.68
C THR A 30 -8.84 0.00 -7.15
N SER A 31 -7.69 -0.19 -6.49
CA SER A 31 -7.60 -0.46 -5.06
C SER A 31 -7.79 0.83 -4.27
N THR A 32 -9.00 1.14 -3.82
CA THR A 32 -9.24 2.37 -3.04
C THR A 32 -8.73 2.31 -1.60
N ASN A 33 -8.53 1.10 -1.06
CA ASN A 33 -7.95 0.85 0.26
C ASN A 33 -7.40 -0.58 0.29
N TRP A 34 -6.43 -0.84 1.16
CA TRP A 34 -6.05 -2.18 1.56
C TRP A 34 -6.65 -2.47 2.94
N VAL A 35 -7.84 -3.08 2.95
CA VAL A 35 -8.63 -3.37 4.16
C VAL A 35 -8.53 -4.86 4.50
N GLY A 36 -8.44 -5.20 5.79
CA GLY A 36 -8.55 -6.60 6.22
C GLY A 36 -7.43 -7.47 5.66
N ALA A 37 -6.21 -6.94 5.66
CA ALA A 37 -5.07 -7.52 4.96
C ALA A 37 -4.45 -8.73 5.68
N ASP A 38 -5.24 -9.73 6.04
CA ASP A 38 -4.70 -10.95 6.66
C ASP A 38 -3.77 -11.70 5.71
N ASP A 39 -2.60 -12.10 6.20
CA ASP A 39 -1.56 -12.81 5.45
C ASP A 39 -1.26 -12.15 4.09
N LYS A 40 -1.02 -10.83 4.07
CA LYS A 40 -0.61 -10.12 2.84
C LYS A 40 0.68 -9.34 3.01
N THR A 41 1.45 -9.28 1.94
CA THR A 41 2.65 -8.43 1.82
C THR A 41 2.41 -7.31 0.81
N LEU A 42 2.76 -6.09 1.18
CA LEU A 42 2.72 -4.91 0.31
C LEU A 42 4.11 -4.26 0.27
N THR A 43 4.63 -4.03 -0.92
CA THR A 43 5.89 -3.30 -1.13
C THR A 43 5.61 -1.97 -1.80
N LEU A 44 6.12 -0.90 -1.20
CA LEU A 44 5.99 0.47 -1.66
C LEU A 44 7.37 1.06 -1.98
N ILE A 45 7.40 1.98 -2.95
CA ILE A 45 8.56 2.82 -3.26
C ILE A 45 8.22 4.30 -3.04
N PHE A 46 9.10 5.02 -2.34
CA PHE A 46 9.03 6.47 -2.27
C PHE A 46 9.69 7.08 -3.51
N ASN A 47 8.91 7.82 -4.30
CA ASN A 47 9.36 8.42 -5.57
C ASN A 47 9.87 9.87 -5.42
N GLY A 48 10.00 10.38 -4.19
CA GLY A 48 10.36 11.77 -3.90
C GLY A 48 9.18 12.63 -3.44
N THR A 49 7.95 12.19 -3.73
CA THR A 49 6.71 12.94 -3.45
C THR A 49 5.67 12.09 -2.72
N LYS A 50 5.56 10.80 -3.03
CA LYS A 50 4.56 9.88 -2.46
C LYS A 50 5.07 8.44 -2.43
N TRP A 51 4.33 7.57 -1.74
CA TRP A 51 4.56 6.13 -1.74
C TRP A 51 3.70 5.46 -2.81
N GLN A 52 4.31 4.63 -3.66
CA GLN A 52 3.62 3.94 -4.74
C GLN A 52 3.75 2.42 -4.58
N GLU A 53 2.67 1.69 -4.87
CA GLU A 53 2.71 0.23 -4.89
C GLU A 53 3.66 -0.28 -5.98
N VAL A 54 4.56 -1.16 -5.57
CA VAL A 54 5.47 -1.89 -6.44
C VAL A 54 4.95 -3.31 -6.65
N SER A 55 4.53 -3.94 -5.56
CA SER A 55 3.96 -5.28 -5.58
C SER A 55 3.09 -5.52 -4.35
N ARG A 56 2.14 -6.43 -4.53
CA ARG A 56 1.29 -6.96 -3.47
C ARG A 56 1.11 -8.46 -3.69
N SER A 57 1.16 -9.22 -2.61
CA SER A 57 0.88 -10.65 -2.62
C SER A 57 0.07 -11.03 -1.40
N SER A 58 -0.79 -12.04 -1.56
CA SER A 58 -1.23 -12.85 -0.43
C SER A 58 -0.20 -13.94 -0.19
N ASN A 59 0.05 -14.27 1.06
CA ASN A 59 0.80 -15.45 1.45
C ASN A 59 -0.08 -16.70 1.38
#